data_AF-N1PKI8-F1
#
_entry.id   AF-N1PKI8-F1
#
_cell.length_a   1.000
_cell.length_b   1.000
_cell.length_c   1.000
_cell.angle_alpha   90.00
_cell.angle_beta   90.00
_cell.angle_gamma   90.00
#
_symmetry.space_group_name_H-M   'P 1'
#
loop_
_entity.id
_entity.type
_entity.pdbx_description
1 polymer ?
#
loop_
_entity_poly.entity_id
_entity_poly.type
_entity_poly.pdbx_seq_one_letter_code
_entity_poly.pdbx_strand_id
1 'polypeptide(L)'
;MRHLRPAHQALRLAVESSQHPYVCRACLAQARSIHMTSPRFAVQDDEPFWKRMRKSLFGSKEASQAEQSREEKRKRRLEEPKTGPVTKTDSKGRVWEVAEVVDPTTHKDYVVSNTWQGLESVGSEEWVRRRADRGEQYQGFMAQKKLQLTNAQWQKLLRQIAVEVFALRKSGRDVLKVCNEESAASQEALMGKVRLATYTEAELTSEESASMQKINVQDPMVKLAIIKRAMQLTGKLIPDPAVSSAATLEDLYNAFKIKEKIKKLAQTPQLQQASKQLPNVKVHATRRTPVHKEKDIGRWKIIEDELVLRDLPVFGSRYQDSKEVLKNNGL
;
A
#
# COMPACT_ATOMS: atom_id res chain seq x y z
N MET A 1 33.24 32.15 21.92
CA MET A 1 32.55 32.89 20.84
C MET A 1 32.08 31.91 19.75
N ARG A 2 30.76 31.70 19.61
CA ARG A 2 30.02 31.21 18.40
C ARG A 2 28.70 30.52 18.78
N HIS A 3 27.69 31.25 19.26
CA HIS A 3 26.29 30.76 19.27
C HIS A 3 25.30 31.93 19.14
N LEU A 4 25.35 32.68 18.02
CA LEU A 4 24.35 33.70 17.69
C LEU A 4 24.06 33.76 16.17
N ARG A 5 24.16 32.65 15.45
CA ARG A 5 23.98 32.62 13.98
C ARG A 5 22.58 32.24 13.47
N PRO A 6 21.74 31.45 14.16
CA PRO A 6 20.45 31.08 13.58
C PRO A 6 19.46 32.25 13.47
N ALA A 7 19.34 33.06 14.54
CA ALA A 7 18.37 34.16 14.60
C ALA A 7 18.73 35.31 13.63
N HIS A 8 20.01 35.65 13.51
CA HIS A 8 20.48 36.69 12.59
C HIS A 8 20.35 36.26 11.12
N GLN A 9 20.54 34.97 10.83
CA GLN A 9 20.37 34.42 9.48
C GLN A 9 18.88 34.31 9.11
N ALA A 10 18.00 34.01 10.07
CA ALA A 10 16.56 34.00 9.90
C ALA A 10 15.96 35.40 9.68
N LEU A 11 16.46 36.42 10.40
CA LEU A 11 16.04 37.81 10.18
C LEU A 11 16.49 38.31 8.80
N ARG A 12 17.68 37.90 8.33
CA ARG A 12 18.14 38.20 6.97
C ARG A 12 17.20 37.63 5.89
N LEU A 13 16.76 36.38 6.06
CA LEU A 13 15.82 35.71 5.15
C LEU A 13 14.40 36.30 5.19
N ALA A 14 13.98 36.87 6.32
CA ALA A 14 12.67 37.52 6.46
C ALA A 14 12.64 38.93 5.87
N VAL A 15 13.77 39.65 5.90
CA VAL A 15 13.90 41.02 5.38
C VAL A 15 14.23 41.03 3.88
N GLU A 16 15.03 40.08 3.39
CA GLU A 16 15.37 39.93 1.97
C GLU A 16 14.28 39.14 1.22
N SER A 17 13.09 39.73 1.10
CA SER A 17 12.01 39.24 0.22
C SER A 17 12.27 39.52 -1.27
N SER A 18 13.51 39.38 -1.72
CA SER A 18 13.93 39.65 -3.10
C SER A 18 14.32 38.37 -3.83
N GLN A 19 13.39 37.87 -4.65
CA GLN A 19 13.64 37.29 -5.98
C GLN A 19 14.74 36.22 -6.10
N HIS A 20 14.55 35.05 -5.48
CA HIS A 20 15.33 33.86 -5.85
C HIS A 20 14.47 32.84 -6.62
N PRO A 21 14.76 32.59 -7.91
CA PRO A 21 13.90 31.79 -8.81
C PRO A 21 13.92 30.28 -8.57
N TYR A 22 14.55 29.80 -7.49
CA TYR A 22 14.80 28.37 -7.26
C TYR A 22 14.06 27.77 -6.05
N VAL A 23 13.22 28.54 -5.35
CA VAL A 23 12.44 28.00 -4.21
C VAL A 23 11.07 27.53 -4.69
N CYS A 24 10.79 26.23 -4.51
CA CYS A 24 9.49 25.67 -4.90
C CYS A 24 8.36 26.21 -4.01
N ARG A 25 7.14 26.29 -4.56
CA ARG A 25 5.95 26.79 -3.85
C ARG A 25 5.66 26.04 -2.54
N ALA A 26 6.02 24.77 -2.44
CA ALA A 26 5.84 23.96 -1.24
C ALA A 26 6.73 24.43 -0.08
N CYS A 27 8.01 24.69 -0.33
CA CYS A 27 8.94 25.22 0.67
C CYS A 27 8.54 26.63 1.13
N LEU A 28 8.02 27.45 0.20
CA LEU A 28 7.47 28.78 0.50
C LEU A 28 6.23 28.71 1.41
N ALA A 29 5.34 27.74 1.19
CA ALA A 29 4.16 27.52 2.04
C ALA A 29 4.52 26.99 3.43
N GLN A 30 5.53 26.11 3.52
CA GLN A 30 5.98 25.51 4.78
C GLN A 30 6.68 26.55 5.68
N ALA A 31 7.52 27.41 5.10
CA ALA A 31 8.15 28.52 5.83
C ALA A 31 7.11 29.50 6.42
N ARG A 32 6.01 29.76 5.68
CA ARG A 32 4.88 30.57 6.17
C ARG A 32 4.10 29.88 7.30
N SER A 33 4.03 28.55 7.32
CA SER A 33 3.29 27.81 8.35
C SER A 33 4.01 27.71 9.70
N ILE A 34 5.35 27.75 9.70
CA ILE A 34 6.14 27.47 10.92
C ILE A 34 6.28 28.72 11.81
N HIS A 35 6.19 29.93 11.24
CA HIS A 35 6.50 31.17 11.97
C HIS A 35 5.31 32.09 12.23
N MET A 36 4.08 31.66 11.93
CA MET A 36 2.88 32.41 12.29
C MET A 36 2.01 31.60 13.26
N THR A 37 2.29 31.74 14.56
CA THR A 37 1.23 31.71 15.58
C THR A 37 0.47 33.05 15.58
N SER A 38 0.05 33.50 14.39
CA SER A 38 -0.98 34.54 14.30
C SER A 38 -2.33 33.82 14.30
N PRO A 39 -3.28 34.18 15.17
CA PRO A 39 -4.60 33.60 15.13
C PRO A 39 -5.22 33.93 13.77
N ARG A 40 -5.57 32.90 13.00
CA ARG A 40 -6.22 33.04 11.67
C ARG A 40 -7.63 33.66 11.73
N PHE A 41 -7.97 34.35 12.82
CA PHE A 41 -9.26 35.00 13.08
C PHE A 41 -9.14 36.45 13.58
N ALA A 42 -7.98 37.10 13.44
CA ALA A 42 -7.75 38.40 14.11
C ALA A 42 -7.97 39.66 13.25
N VAL A 43 -8.42 39.56 11.99
CA VAL A 43 -8.45 40.73 11.09
C VAL A 43 -9.87 41.17 10.69
N GLN A 44 -10.94 40.51 11.13
CA GLN A 44 -12.29 40.83 10.63
C GLN A 44 -13.34 41.24 11.67
N ASP A 45 -13.05 41.16 12.96
CA ASP A 45 -14.00 41.57 14.02
C ASP A 45 -13.41 42.72 14.85
N ASP A 46 -13.98 43.93 14.74
CA ASP A 46 -13.63 45.15 15.52
C ASP A 46 -13.88 45.04 17.05
N GLU A 47 -14.02 43.83 17.59
CA GLU A 47 -14.34 43.63 19.00
C GLU A 47 -13.10 43.66 19.91
N PRO A 48 -13.15 44.37 21.06
CA PRO A 48 -12.06 44.43 22.02
C PRO A 48 -11.78 43.05 22.68
N PHE A 49 -10.51 42.82 23.02
CA PHE A 49 -9.96 41.55 23.54
C PHE A 49 -10.77 40.88 24.66
N TRP A 50 -11.23 41.63 25.66
CA TRP A 50 -12.00 41.08 26.79
C TRP A 50 -13.36 40.50 26.36
N LYS A 51 -13.98 41.05 25.29
CA LYS A 51 -15.24 40.55 24.73
C LYS A 51 -15.02 39.22 24.02
N ARG A 52 -13.88 39.05 23.35
CA ARG A 52 -13.44 37.78 22.74
C ARG A 52 -13.15 36.72 23.80
N MET A 53 -12.44 37.09 24.87
CA MET A 53 -12.16 36.18 25.98
C MET A 53 -13.45 35.70 26.65
N ARG A 54 -14.42 36.61 26.87
CA ARG A 54 -15.74 36.25 27.40
C ARG A 54 -16.52 35.32 26.46
N LYS A 55 -16.53 35.59 25.15
CA LYS A 55 -17.16 34.72 24.14
C LYS A 55 -16.51 33.34 24.05
N SER A 56 -15.20 33.24 24.29
CA SER A 56 -14.47 31.96 24.30
C SER A 56 -14.74 31.14 25.55
N LEU A 57 -14.90 31.78 26.72
CA LEU A 57 -15.09 31.07 27.99
C LEU A 57 -16.56 30.72 28.25
N PHE A 58 -17.50 31.56 27.83
CA PHE A 58 -18.93 31.40 28.11
C PHE A 58 -19.79 31.17 26.86
N GLY A 59 -19.17 31.09 25.67
CA GLY A 59 -19.88 31.04 24.39
C GLY A 59 -20.37 32.41 23.94
N SER A 60 -20.57 32.58 22.63
CA SER A 60 -21.26 33.76 22.08
C SER A 60 -22.78 33.55 22.13
N LYS A 61 -23.56 34.64 22.21
CA LYS A 61 -25.03 34.56 22.12
C LYS A 61 -25.47 33.89 20.80
N GLU A 62 -24.75 34.15 19.72
CA GLU A 62 -24.99 33.53 18.41
C GLU A 62 -24.69 32.03 18.43
N ALA A 63 -23.63 31.59 19.11
CA ALA A 63 -23.35 30.16 19.27
C ALA A 63 -24.44 29.45 20.08
N SER A 64 -24.90 30.06 21.17
CA SER A 64 -26.00 29.53 21.99
C SER A 64 -27.32 29.47 21.22
N GLN A 65 -27.66 30.51 20.44
CA GLN A 65 -28.83 30.49 19.55
C GLN A 65 -28.70 29.44 18.43
N ALA A 66 -27.49 29.26 17.89
CA ALA A 66 -27.22 28.22 16.90
C ALA A 66 -27.39 26.82 17.49
N GLU A 67 -26.91 26.58 18.72
CA GLU A 67 -27.13 25.32 19.46
C GLU A 67 -28.61 25.09 19.74
N GLN A 68 -29.35 26.08 20.24
CA GLN A 68 -30.80 25.99 20.44
C GLN A 68 -31.52 25.67 19.13
N SER A 69 -31.17 26.33 18.02
CA SER A 69 -31.76 26.04 16.72
C SER A 69 -31.43 24.62 16.22
N ARG A 70 -30.25 24.07 16.57
CA ARG A 70 -29.87 22.69 16.24
C ARG A 70 -30.65 21.69 17.10
N GLU A 71 -30.83 21.97 18.38
CA GLU A 71 -31.63 21.17 19.29
C GLU A 71 -33.11 21.18 18.91
N GLU A 72 -33.67 22.33 18.56
CA GLU A 72 -35.04 22.43 18.04
C GLU A 72 -35.20 21.64 16.74
N LYS A 73 -34.26 21.76 15.80
CA LYS A 73 -34.26 20.94 14.57
C LYS A 73 -34.14 19.45 14.86
N ARG A 74 -33.38 19.07 15.89
CA ARG A 74 -33.26 17.67 16.33
C ARG A 74 -34.58 17.18 16.93
N LYS A 75 -35.20 17.94 17.83
CA LYS A 75 -36.51 17.64 18.43
C LYS A 75 -37.60 17.51 17.37
N ARG A 76 -37.69 18.46 16.43
CA ARG A 76 -38.63 18.37 15.30
C ARG A 76 -38.42 17.11 14.46
N ARG A 77 -37.16 16.71 14.25
CA ARG A 77 -36.82 15.48 13.50
C ARG A 77 -37.19 14.19 14.27
N LEU A 78 -37.29 14.25 15.60
CA LEU A 78 -37.74 13.15 16.46
C LEU A 78 -39.28 13.07 16.54
N GLU A 79 -39.95 14.22 16.50
CA GLU A 79 -41.41 14.33 16.51
C GLU A 79 -42.06 13.96 15.16
N GLU A 80 -41.30 14.03 14.05
CA GLU A 80 -41.71 13.56 12.73
C GLU A 80 -41.33 12.07 12.56
N PRO A 81 -42.23 11.10 12.87
CA PRO A 81 -41.95 9.69 12.59
C PRO A 81 -41.83 9.50 11.07
N LYS A 82 -40.61 9.27 10.59
CA LYS A 82 -40.40 8.94 9.19
C LYS A 82 -40.69 7.47 9.01
N THR A 83 -41.78 7.17 8.33
CA THR A 83 -42.13 5.80 7.92
C THR A 83 -41.16 5.33 6.83
N GLY A 84 -40.03 4.75 7.23
CA GLY A 84 -39.10 4.03 6.36
C GLY A 84 -37.70 4.64 6.20
N PRO A 85 -36.72 3.85 5.70
CA PRO A 85 -35.34 4.29 5.53
C PRO A 85 -35.24 5.42 4.51
N VAL A 86 -34.72 6.58 4.94
CA VAL A 86 -34.52 7.74 4.07
C VAL A 86 -33.21 7.55 3.30
N THR A 87 -33.31 7.30 2.00
CA THR A 87 -32.14 7.25 1.12
C THR A 87 -31.74 8.66 0.69
N LYS A 88 -30.44 8.93 0.72
CA LYS A 88 -29.84 10.15 0.16
C LYS A 88 -28.89 9.77 -0.96
N THR A 89 -28.92 10.56 -2.01
CA THR A 89 -28.00 10.47 -3.14
C THR A 89 -26.97 11.58 -3.08
N ASP A 90 -25.71 11.21 -3.24
CA ASP A 90 -24.63 12.17 -3.42
C ASP A 90 -24.56 12.71 -4.84
N SER A 91 -23.80 13.79 -5.05
CA SER A 91 -23.54 14.36 -6.39
C SER A 91 -22.91 13.36 -7.37
N LYS A 92 -22.30 12.29 -6.87
CA LYS A 92 -21.71 11.18 -7.63
C LYS A 92 -22.68 10.00 -7.85
N GLY A 93 -23.96 10.16 -7.56
CA GLY A 93 -25.00 9.15 -7.78
C GLY A 93 -24.98 7.96 -6.81
N ARG A 94 -24.16 8.01 -5.76
CA ARG A 94 -24.13 6.96 -4.72
C ARG A 94 -25.31 7.15 -3.77
N VAL A 95 -26.07 6.08 -3.53
CA VAL A 95 -27.24 6.06 -2.64
C VAL A 95 -26.80 5.50 -1.29
N TRP A 96 -27.18 6.16 -0.20
CA TRP A 96 -27.04 5.62 1.15
C TRP A 96 -28.27 5.87 2.00
N GLU A 97 -28.53 4.92 2.88
CA GLU A 97 -29.58 5.00 3.87
C GLU A 97 -29.10 5.84 5.05
N VAL A 98 -29.85 6.90 5.34
CA VAL A 98 -29.61 7.73 6.53
C VAL A 98 -30.20 7.00 7.72
N ALA A 99 -29.35 6.67 8.69
CA ALA A 99 -29.78 6.05 9.94
C ALA A 99 -30.84 6.91 10.65
N GLU A 100 -31.86 6.25 11.19
CA GLU A 100 -32.88 6.89 12.02
C GLU A 100 -32.24 7.40 13.31
N VAL A 101 -32.59 8.63 13.70
CA VAL A 101 -32.16 9.18 14.99
C VAL A 101 -33.16 8.65 16.02
N VAL A 102 -32.78 7.58 16.70
CA VAL A 102 -33.60 6.90 17.70
C VAL A 102 -33.38 7.56 19.06
N ASP A 103 -34.45 7.99 19.73
CA ASP A 103 -34.37 8.45 21.11
C ASP A 103 -34.53 7.26 22.08
N PRO A 104 -33.66 7.14 23.09
CA PRO A 104 -33.67 5.99 24.00
C PRO A 104 -34.88 5.94 24.93
N THR A 105 -35.56 7.07 25.14
CA THR A 105 -36.73 7.19 26.01
C THR A 105 -38.04 6.78 25.33
N THR A 106 -38.12 6.85 24.00
CA THR A 106 -39.32 6.53 23.22
C THR A 106 -39.34 5.07 22.76
N HIS A 107 -38.18 4.46 22.50
CA HIS A 107 -38.07 3.07 22.08
C HIS A 107 -37.92 2.13 23.28
N LYS A 108 -38.98 1.36 23.60
CA LYS A 108 -39.01 0.42 24.73
C LYS A 108 -37.97 -0.70 24.65
N ASP A 109 -37.53 -1.04 23.44
CA ASP A 109 -36.57 -2.13 23.19
C ASP A 109 -35.10 -1.66 23.30
N TYR A 110 -34.85 -0.36 23.49
CA TYR A 110 -33.51 0.17 23.65
C TYR A 110 -33.00 -0.01 25.08
N VAL A 111 -31.99 -0.87 25.26
CA VAL A 111 -31.30 -1.08 26.53
C VAL A 111 -29.93 -0.43 26.47
N VAL A 112 -29.66 0.52 27.37
CA VAL A 112 -28.34 1.15 27.50
C VAL A 112 -27.32 0.09 27.91
N SER A 113 -26.16 0.09 27.27
CA SER A 113 -25.06 -0.81 27.65
C SER A 113 -24.33 -0.29 28.88
N ASN A 114 -24.12 -1.17 29.85
CA ASN A 114 -23.36 -0.85 31.07
C ASN A 114 -21.85 -1.01 30.86
N THR A 115 -21.44 -1.85 29.90
CA THR A 115 -20.05 -2.07 29.54
C THR A 115 -19.84 -1.71 28.07
N TRP A 116 -18.67 -1.16 27.77
CA TRP A 116 -18.24 -0.90 26.39
C TRP A 116 -17.83 -2.20 25.66
N GLN A 117 -17.68 -3.30 26.39
CA GLN A 117 -17.27 -4.60 25.86
C GLN A 117 -18.36 -5.15 24.93
N GLY A 118 -18.00 -5.41 23.67
CA GLY A 118 -18.92 -5.97 22.68
C GLY A 118 -19.67 -4.94 21.82
N LEU A 119 -19.50 -3.63 22.06
CA LEU A 119 -20.07 -2.60 21.18
C LEU A 119 -19.26 -2.45 19.88
N GLU A 120 -19.95 -2.13 18.78
CA GLU A 120 -19.27 -1.82 17.51
C GLU A 120 -18.46 -0.53 17.65
N SER A 121 -17.15 -0.62 17.39
CA SER A 121 -16.28 0.55 17.28
C SER A 121 -16.41 1.17 15.89
N VAL A 122 -17.16 2.27 15.82
CA VAL A 122 -17.38 3.05 14.59
C VAL A 122 -16.29 4.13 14.45
N GLY A 123 -15.82 4.37 13.23
CA GLY A 123 -14.85 5.44 12.92
C GLY A 123 -13.37 5.09 13.12
N SER A 124 -13.05 3.85 13.49
CA SER A 124 -11.66 3.35 13.49
C SER A 124 -11.13 3.17 12.06
N GLU A 125 -9.80 3.11 11.89
CA GLU A 125 -9.20 2.86 10.57
C GLU A 125 -9.67 1.51 9.99
N GLU A 126 -9.84 0.49 10.84
CA GLU A 126 -10.37 -0.81 10.43
C GLU A 126 -11.84 -0.74 10.00
N TRP A 127 -12.64 0.09 10.67
CA TRP A 127 -14.02 0.37 10.31
C TRP A 127 -14.08 1.05 8.93
N VAL A 128 -13.23 2.04 8.70
CA VAL A 128 -13.10 2.72 7.40
C VAL A 128 -12.62 1.74 6.34
N ARG A 129 -11.62 0.89 6.58
CA ARG A 129 -11.12 -0.09 5.61
C ARG A 129 -12.18 -1.15 5.22
N ARG A 130 -13.03 -1.57 6.16
CA ARG A 130 -14.08 -2.56 5.92
C ARG A 130 -15.24 -2.00 5.09
N ARG A 131 -15.62 -0.74 5.34
CA ARG A 131 -16.72 -0.05 4.64
C ARG A 131 -16.28 0.77 3.44
N ALA A 132 -14.98 1.06 3.30
CA ALA A 132 -14.46 1.64 2.08
C ALA A 132 -14.82 0.68 0.96
N ASP A 133 -15.72 1.12 0.08
CA ASP A 133 -15.87 0.57 -1.25
C ASP A 133 -14.46 0.28 -1.74
N ARG A 134 -14.20 -0.91 -2.30
CA ARG A 134 -12.86 -1.30 -2.79
C ARG A 134 -12.37 -0.43 -3.96
N GLY A 135 -12.93 0.77 -4.14
CA GLY A 135 -12.55 1.80 -5.09
C GLY A 135 -12.41 1.25 -6.49
N GLU A 136 -11.68 2.01 -7.29
CA GLU A 136 -11.09 1.48 -8.50
C GLU A 136 -9.85 0.67 -8.09
N GLN A 137 -9.85 -0.63 -8.40
CA GLN A 137 -8.66 -1.46 -8.16
C GLN A 137 -7.57 -1.04 -9.15
N TYR A 138 -6.33 -0.95 -8.68
CA TYR A 138 -5.20 -0.67 -9.56
C TYR A 138 -5.05 -1.78 -10.60
N GLN A 139 -5.36 -1.46 -11.86
CA GLN A 139 -5.04 -2.29 -13.02
C GLN A 139 -3.71 -1.80 -13.60
N GLY A 140 -2.66 -2.57 -13.33
CA GLY A 140 -1.33 -2.29 -13.88
C GLY A 140 -1.17 -2.78 -15.31
N PHE A 141 -0.17 -2.23 -16.01
CA PHE A 141 0.25 -2.69 -17.34
C PHE A 141 0.70 -4.16 -17.39
N MET A 142 1.29 -4.65 -16.30
CA MET A 142 1.81 -6.02 -16.20
C MET A 142 0.78 -6.97 -15.61
N ALA A 143 0.85 -8.24 -16.00
CA ALA A 143 0.11 -9.30 -15.34
C ALA A 143 0.39 -9.32 -13.82
N GLN A 144 -0.67 -9.43 -13.01
CA GLN A 144 -0.56 -9.44 -11.54
C GLN A 144 0.20 -10.66 -11.02
N LYS A 145 0.11 -11.80 -11.70
CA LYS A 145 0.81 -13.05 -11.34
C LYS A 145 2.02 -13.23 -12.25
N LYS A 146 3.21 -13.34 -11.65
CA LYS A 146 4.44 -13.68 -12.38
C LYS A 146 4.39 -15.12 -12.85
N LEU A 147 4.52 -15.35 -14.16
CA LEU A 147 4.59 -16.70 -14.72
C LEU A 147 5.98 -17.30 -14.51
N GLN A 148 6.02 -18.53 -14.01
CA GLN A 148 7.24 -19.34 -13.94
C GLN A 148 7.28 -20.26 -15.15
N LEU A 149 7.93 -19.80 -16.22
CA LEU A 149 8.09 -20.55 -17.47
C LEU A 149 9.38 -21.39 -17.44
N THR A 150 9.35 -22.54 -18.10
CA THR A 150 10.55 -23.35 -18.38
C THR A 150 11.42 -22.70 -19.47
N ASN A 151 12.67 -23.14 -19.60
CA ASN A 151 13.60 -22.60 -20.61
C ASN A 151 13.03 -22.69 -22.04
N ALA A 152 12.45 -23.83 -22.40
CA ALA A 152 11.82 -24.05 -23.70
C ALA A 152 10.63 -23.10 -23.93
N GLN A 153 9.77 -22.94 -22.92
CA GLN A 153 8.62 -22.04 -23.01
C GLN A 153 9.05 -20.57 -23.20
N TRP A 154 10.13 -20.13 -22.55
CA TRP A 154 10.69 -18.80 -22.74
C TRP A 154 11.19 -18.57 -24.17
N GLN A 155 11.90 -19.53 -24.75
CA GLN A 155 12.42 -19.43 -26.12
C GLN A 155 11.29 -19.34 -27.14
N LYS A 156 10.27 -20.21 -27.02
CA LYS A 156 9.05 -20.15 -27.86
C LYS A 156 8.33 -18.81 -27.74
N LEU A 157 8.13 -18.32 -26.52
CA LEU A 157 7.44 -17.07 -26.26
C LEU A 157 8.19 -15.88 -26.87
N LEU A 158 9.50 -15.76 -26.62
CA LEU A 158 10.30 -14.67 -27.18
C LEU A 158 10.35 -14.71 -28.70
N ARG A 159 10.44 -15.90 -29.29
CA ARG A 159 10.36 -16.07 -30.75
C ARG A 159 9.01 -15.61 -31.29
N GLN A 160 7.91 -16.03 -30.68
CA GLN A 160 6.56 -15.62 -31.10
C GLN A 160 6.42 -14.08 -31.04
N ILE A 161 6.85 -13.47 -29.94
CA ILE A 161 6.81 -12.01 -29.77
C ILE A 161 7.67 -11.32 -30.83
N ALA A 162 8.88 -11.84 -31.10
CA ALA A 162 9.74 -11.29 -32.14
C ALA A 162 9.05 -11.37 -33.51
N VAL A 163 8.42 -12.49 -33.85
CA VAL A 163 7.67 -12.65 -35.11
C VAL A 163 6.51 -11.66 -35.19
N GLU A 164 5.72 -11.48 -34.12
CA GLU A 164 4.62 -10.50 -34.06
C GLU A 164 5.14 -9.07 -34.33
N VAL A 165 6.22 -8.70 -33.66
CA VAL A 165 6.87 -7.38 -33.78
C VAL A 165 7.44 -7.16 -35.18
N PHE A 166 8.18 -8.12 -35.74
CA PHE A 166 8.73 -8.01 -37.08
C PHE A 166 7.66 -8.04 -38.16
N ALA A 167 6.56 -8.78 -37.97
CA ALA A 167 5.43 -8.76 -38.89
C ALA A 167 4.77 -7.37 -38.94
N LEU A 168 4.58 -6.72 -37.79
CA LEU A 168 4.05 -5.35 -37.74
C LEU A 168 4.99 -4.34 -38.40
N ARG A 169 6.30 -4.45 -38.14
CA ARG A 169 7.32 -3.64 -38.81
C ARG A 169 7.27 -3.81 -40.33
N LYS A 170 7.20 -5.05 -40.83
CA LYS A 170 7.07 -5.35 -42.27
C LYS A 170 5.78 -4.79 -42.88
N SER A 171 4.70 -4.72 -42.10
CA SER A 171 3.41 -4.13 -42.53
C SER A 171 3.38 -2.60 -42.47
N GLY A 172 4.47 -1.94 -42.08
CA GLY A 172 4.52 -0.48 -41.93
C GLY A 172 3.67 0.08 -40.78
N ARG A 173 3.18 -0.78 -39.89
CA ARG A 173 2.43 -0.39 -38.69
C ARG A 173 3.40 -0.05 -37.55
N ASP A 174 2.97 0.84 -36.67
CA ASP A 174 3.73 1.15 -35.46
C ASP A 174 3.92 -0.11 -34.59
N VAL A 175 5.18 -0.39 -34.28
CA VAL A 175 5.63 -1.58 -33.56
C VAL A 175 5.10 -1.61 -32.13
N LEU A 176 4.82 -0.44 -31.54
CA LEU A 176 4.30 -0.35 -30.18
C LEU A 176 2.83 -0.78 -30.05
N LYS A 177 2.10 -0.92 -31.16
CA LYS A 177 0.70 -1.40 -31.14
C LYS A 177 0.55 -2.83 -30.63
N VAL A 178 1.62 -3.64 -30.64
CA VAL A 178 1.65 -4.98 -30.01
C VAL A 178 1.17 -4.95 -28.56
N CYS A 179 1.42 -3.85 -27.86
CA CYS A 179 1.11 -3.72 -26.44
C CYS A 179 -0.32 -3.23 -26.18
N ASN A 180 -0.98 -2.63 -27.18
CA ASN A 180 -2.23 -1.87 -27.00
C ASN A 180 -3.48 -2.63 -27.49
N GLU A 181 -3.37 -3.90 -27.88
CA GLU A 181 -4.54 -4.75 -28.10
C GLU A 181 -5.18 -5.08 -26.75
N GLU A 182 -5.93 -4.09 -26.24
CA GLU A 182 -6.64 -4.03 -24.96
C GLU A 182 -8.08 -4.56 -25.06
N SER A 183 -8.37 -5.55 -25.90
CA SER A 183 -9.59 -6.32 -25.64
C SER A 183 -9.25 -7.43 -24.65
N ALA A 184 -9.91 -7.46 -23.50
CA ALA A 184 -9.79 -8.56 -22.55
C ALA A 184 -9.96 -9.92 -23.23
N ALA A 185 -10.77 -9.98 -24.30
CA ALA A 185 -10.94 -11.13 -25.20
C ALA A 185 -9.67 -11.50 -25.99
N SER A 186 -8.88 -10.54 -26.49
CA SER A 186 -7.61 -10.82 -27.19
C SER A 186 -6.48 -11.16 -26.23
N GLN A 187 -6.47 -10.59 -25.01
CA GLN A 187 -5.54 -10.99 -23.96
C GLN A 187 -5.86 -12.39 -23.41
N GLU A 188 -7.12 -12.75 -23.19
CA GLU A 188 -7.51 -14.12 -22.83
C GLU A 188 -7.27 -15.12 -23.96
N ALA A 189 -7.51 -14.75 -25.23
CA ALA A 189 -7.20 -15.58 -26.37
C ALA A 189 -5.68 -15.78 -26.55
N LEU A 190 -4.87 -14.74 -26.32
CA LEU A 190 -3.42 -14.83 -26.41
C LEU A 190 -2.81 -15.52 -25.19
N MET A 191 -3.34 -15.29 -23.99
CA MET A 191 -3.04 -16.10 -22.80
C MET A 191 -3.49 -17.54 -23.00
N GLY A 192 -4.55 -17.79 -23.76
CA GLY A 192 -4.98 -19.11 -24.24
C GLY A 192 -3.95 -19.74 -25.18
N LYS A 193 -3.36 -18.96 -26.10
CA LYS A 193 -2.24 -19.39 -26.97
C LYS A 193 -0.95 -19.64 -26.20
N VAL A 194 -0.60 -18.78 -25.23
CA VAL A 194 0.53 -18.98 -24.31
C VAL A 194 0.28 -20.20 -23.44
N ARG A 195 -0.95 -20.41 -22.93
CA ARG A 195 -1.34 -21.63 -22.21
C ARG A 195 -1.19 -22.86 -23.10
N LEU A 196 -1.66 -22.84 -24.35
CA LEU A 196 -1.44 -23.93 -25.32
C LEU A 196 0.05 -24.19 -25.56
N ALA A 197 0.87 -23.14 -25.63
CA ALA A 197 2.32 -23.25 -25.76
C ALA A 197 2.99 -23.80 -24.47
N THR A 198 2.39 -23.59 -23.30
CA THR A 198 2.85 -24.21 -22.05
C THR A 198 2.49 -25.69 -21.94
N TYR A 199 1.39 -26.14 -22.55
CA TYR A 199 0.98 -27.56 -22.56
C TYR A 199 1.69 -28.40 -23.62
N THR A 200 2.21 -27.78 -24.68
CA THR A 200 3.03 -28.46 -25.69
C THR A 200 4.50 -28.41 -25.27
N GLU A 201 4.87 -29.28 -24.32
CA GLU A 201 6.25 -29.55 -23.90
C GLU A 201 7.10 -30.22 -25.00
N ALA A 202 6.85 -29.95 -26.28
CA ALA A 202 7.76 -30.33 -27.33
C ALA A 202 9.09 -29.58 -27.11
N GLU A 203 10.17 -30.33 -26.89
CA GLU A 203 11.53 -29.79 -26.85
C GLU A 203 11.77 -28.98 -28.13
N LEU A 204 12.30 -27.76 -28.01
CA LEU A 204 12.70 -27.00 -29.19
C LEU A 204 13.83 -27.77 -29.88
N THR A 205 13.73 -27.90 -31.20
CA THR A 205 14.83 -28.44 -32.00
C THR A 205 16.03 -27.50 -31.92
N SER A 206 17.24 -28.05 -32.06
CA SER A 206 18.51 -27.29 -32.04
C SER A 206 18.56 -26.16 -33.08
N GLU A 207 17.76 -26.27 -34.14
CA GLU A 207 17.64 -25.25 -35.18
C GLU A 207 16.88 -24.01 -34.71
N GLU A 208 15.86 -24.18 -33.85
CA GLU A 208 15.07 -23.08 -33.33
C GLU A 208 15.86 -22.21 -32.35
N SER A 209 16.71 -22.81 -31.52
CA SER A 209 17.60 -22.07 -30.63
C SER A 209 18.68 -21.32 -31.42
N ALA A 210 19.27 -21.93 -32.45
CA ALA A 210 20.22 -21.27 -33.34
C ALA A 210 19.60 -20.07 -34.10
N SER A 211 18.28 -20.09 -34.34
CA SER A 211 17.58 -18.97 -34.97
C SER A 211 17.51 -17.73 -34.06
N MET A 212 17.47 -17.90 -32.73
CA MET A 212 17.40 -16.77 -31.79
C MET A 212 18.70 -15.95 -31.75
N GLN A 213 19.86 -16.63 -31.86
CA GLN A 213 21.17 -15.97 -31.88
C GLN A 213 21.35 -15.06 -33.10
N LYS A 214 20.68 -15.38 -34.21
CA LYS A 214 20.78 -14.63 -35.47
C LYS A 214 19.91 -13.37 -35.48
N ILE A 215 18.92 -13.27 -34.60
CA ILE A 215 17.99 -12.13 -34.57
C ILE A 215 18.65 -10.98 -33.80
N ASN A 216 19.08 -9.96 -34.55
CA ASN A 216 19.57 -8.71 -34.00
C ASN A 216 18.39 -7.82 -33.56
N VAL A 217 18.45 -7.31 -32.33
CA VAL A 217 17.40 -6.49 -31.67
C VAL A 217 17.94 -5.12 -31.26
N GLN A 218 18.91 -4.58 -32.00
CA GLN A 218 19.57 -3.32 -31.63
C GLN A 218 18.71 -2.08 -31.85
N ASP A 219 17.71 -2.15 -32.72
CA ASP A 219 16.72 -1.09 -32.93
C ASP A 219 15.91 -0.85 -31.64
N PRO A 220 15.97 0.37 -31.05
CA PRO A 220 15.37 0.66 -29.76
C PRO A 220 13.85 0.45 -29.74
N MET A 221 13.16 0.71 -30.86
CA MET A 221 11.70 0.57 -30.92
C MET A 221 11.27 -0.89 -30.92
N VAL A 222 11.97 -1.72 -31.69
CA VAL A 222 11.75 -3.17 -31.73
C VAL A 222 12.11 -3.80 -30.39
N LYS A 223 13.24 -3.41 -29.81
CA LYS A 223 13.69 -3.86 -28.49
C LYS A 223 12.65 -3.55 -27.43
N LEU A 224 12.17 -2.31 -27.38
CA LEU A 224 11.16 -1.88 -26.41
C LEU A 224 9.84 -2.62 -26.59
N ALA A 225 9.38 -2.84 -27.82
CA ALA A 225 8.14 -3.55 -28.09
C ALA A 225 8.20 -5.02 -27.64
N ILE A 226 9.30 -5.72 -27.93
CA ILE A 226 9.51 -7.12 -27.51
C ILE A 226 9.50 -7.20 -25.97
N ILE A 227 10.23 -6.32 -25.30
CA ILE A 227 10.33 -6.31 -23.83
C ILE A 227 8.98 -5.99 -23.20
N LYS A 228 8.29 -4.94 -23.64
CA LYS A 228 6.98 -4.57 -23.12
C LYS A 228 5.97 -5.71 -23.28
N ARG A 229 5.94 -6.35 -24.46
CA ARG A 229 5.05 -7.50 -24.71
C ARG A 229 5.40 -8.69 -23.82
N ALA A 230 6.69 -9.01 -23.67
CA ALA A 230 7.14 -10.06 -22.77
C ALA A 230 6.77 -9.75 -21.30
N MET A 231 6.88 -8.50 -20.86
CA MET A 231 6.47 -8.05 -19.53
C MET A 231 4.96 -8.17 -19.30
N GLN A 232 4.13 -7.82 -20.30
CA GLN A 232 2.68 -7.99 -20.23
C GLN A 232 2.29 -9.45 -20.02
N LEU A 233 2.90 -10.37 -20.79
CA LEU A 233 2.56 -11.78 -20.76
C LEU A 233 3.10 -12.52 -19.54
N THR A 234 4.30 -12.14 -19.06
CA THR A 234 5.01 -12.92 -18.04
C THR A 234 5.03 -12.26 -16.66
N GLY A 235 4.81 -10.94 -16.58
CA GLY A 235 4.94 -10.15 -15.37
C GLY A 235 6.39 -10.03 -14.86
N LYS A 236 7.40 -10.47 -15.63
CA LYS A 236 8.82 -10.35 -15.25
C LYS A 236 9.43 -9.07 -15.81
N LEU A 237 10.03 -8.27 -14.94
CA LEU A 237 10.75 -7.04 -15.28
C LEU A 237 12.24 -7.34 -15.49
N ILE A 238 12.83 -6.79 -16.54
CA ILE A 238 14.29 -6.77 -16.77
C ILE A 238 14.83 -5.42 -16.32
N PRO A 239 15.98 -5.37 -15.60
CA PRO A 239 16.61 -4.10 -15.26
C PRO A 239 17.23 -3.42 -16.50
N ASP A 240 17.11 -2.09 -16.59
CA ASP A 240 17.56 -1.29 -17.74
C ASP A 240 18.99 -1.55 -18.20
N PRO A 241 20.00 -1.77 -17.32
CA PRO A 241 21.35 -2.09 -17.77
C PRO A 241 21.41 -3.37 -18.62
N ALA A 242 20.62 -4.39 -18.28
CA ALA A 242 20.54 -5.64 -19.04
C ALA A 242 19.82 -5.46 -20.39
N VAL A 243 18.85 -4.55 -20.45
CA VAL A 243 18.18 -4.15 -21.71
C VAL A 243 19.14 -3.41 -22.64
N SER A 244 19.96 -2.51 -22.06
CA SER A 244 20.94 -1.74 -22.80
C SER A 244 22.04 -2.62 -23.39
N SER A 245 22.55 -3.59 -22.62
CA SER A 245 23.62 -4.49 -23.06
C SER A 245 23.18 -5.55 -24.08
N ALA A 246 21.88 -5.83 -24.18
CA ALA A 246 21.36 -6.86 -25.07
C ALA A 246 21.43 -6.41 -26.54
N ALA A 247 22.19 -7.12 -27.37
CA ALA A 247 22.23 -6.91 -28.83
C ALA A 247 21.37 -7.93 -29.57
N THR A 248 21.28 -9.14 -29.03
CA THR A 248 20.55 -10.26 -29.64
C THR A 248 19.32 -10.65 -28.84
N LEU A 249 18.43 -11.43 -29.48
CA LEU A 249 17.28 -12.02 -28.78
C LEU A 249 17.71 -13.03 -27.71
N GLU A 250 18.88 -13.66 -27.88
CA GLU A 250 19.47 -14.55 -26.88
C GLU A 250 19.93 -13.80 -25.63
N ASP A 251 20.50 -12.60 -25.79
CA ASP A 251 20.86 -11.75 -24.64
C ASP A 251 19.63 -11.38 -23.81
N LEU A 252 18.51 -11.08 -24.47
CA LEU A 252 17.23 -10.82 -23.81
C LEU A 252 16.70 -12.08 -23.11
N TYR A 253 16.80 -13.24 -23.74
CA TYR A 253 16.44 -14.52 -23.12
C TYR A 253 17.29 -14.79 -21.86
N ASN A 254 18.60 -14.61 -21.95
CA ASN A 254 19.52 -14.75 -20.82
C ASN A 254 19.16 -13.78 -19.69
N ALA A 255 18.76 -12.56 -20.01
CA ALA A 255 18.28 -11.59 -19.02
C ALA A 255 16.98 -12.05 -18.31
N PHE A 256 16.02 -12.62 -19.04
CA PHE A 256 14.79 -13.19 -18.46
C PHE A 256 15.03 -14.47 -17.64
N LYS A 257 16.07 -15.23 -18.00
CA LYS A 257 16.47 -16.47 -17.30
C LYS A 257 17.10 -16.19 -15.94
N ILE A 258 17.76 -15.05 -15.76
CA ILE A 258 18.38 -14.68 -14.49
C ILE A 258 17.30 -14.56 -13.41
N LYS A 259 17.38 -15.44 -12.40
CA LYS A 259 16.48 -15.40 -11.25
C LYS A 259 16.75 -14.13 -10.43
N GLU A 260 15.68 -13.55 -9.89
CA GLU A 260 15.80 -12.43 -8.95
C GLU A 260 16.75 -12.82 -7.81
N LYS A 261 17.68 -11.91 -7.49
CA LYS A 261 18.63 -12.13 -6.40
C LYS A 261 17.84 -12.38 -5.11
N ILE A 262 18.19 -13.48 -4.44
CA ILE A 262 17.54 -13.88 -3.20
C ILE A 262 17.79 -12.81 -2.15
N LYS A 263 16.72 -12.26 -1.55
CA LYS A 263 16.83 -11.14 -0.59
C LYS A 263 17.41 -11.57 0.76
N LYS A 264 17.18 -12.81 1.18
CA LYS A 264 17.60 -13.33 2.48
C LYS A 264 18.85 -14.20 2.33
N LEU A 265 19.89 -13.87 3.09
CA LEU A 265 21.13 -14.66 3.13
C LEU A 265 20.85 -16.14 3.46
N ALA A 266 19.96 -16.40 4.42
CA ALA A 266 19.59 -17.77 4.83
C ALA A 266 18.93 -18.62 3.72
N GLN A 267 18.43 -17.98 2.66
CA GLN A 267 17.84 -18.67 1.50
C GLN A 267 18.86 -18.92 0.39
N THR A 268 20.11 -18.48 0.53
CA THR A 268 21.13 -18.71 -0.49
C THR A 268 21.43 -20.21 -0.64
N PRO A 269 21.60 -20.71 -1.88
CA PRO A 269 21.86 -22.12 -2.12
C PRO A 269 23.18 -22.57 -1.48
N GLN A 270 24.18 -21.68 -1.43
CA GLN A 270 25.47 -21.95 -0.81
C GLN A 270 25.34 -22.28 0.69
N LEU A 271 24.58 -21.49 1.46
CA LEU A 271 24.37 -21.77 2.88
C LEU A 271 23.50 -23.00 3.14
N GLN A 272 22.49 -23.22 2.30
CA GLN A 272 21.68 -24.44 2.38
C GLN A 272 22.49 -25.69 2.06
N GLN A 273 23.38 -25.63 1.06
CA GLN A 273 24.31 -26.70 0.73
C GLN A 273 25.30 -26.93 1.87
N ALA A 274 25.87 -25.87 2.44
CA ALA A 274 26.78 -25.97 3.58
C ALA A 274 26.11 -26.65 4.78
N SER A 275 24.86 -26.32 5.10
CA SER A 275 24.12 -26.99 6.18
C SER A 275 23.80 -28.46 5.91
N LYS A 276 23.72 -28.87 4.63
CA LYS A 276 23.49 -30.27 4.23
C LYS A 276 24.78 -31.08 4.24
N GLN A 277 25.90 -30.46 3.89
CA GLN A 277 27.21 -31.10 3.81
C GLN A 277 27.88 -31.23 5.19
N LEU A 278 27.69 -30.23 6.07
CA LEU A 278 28.35 -30.17 7.37
C LEU A 278 27.36 -30.49 8.49
N PRO A 279 27.45 -31.68 9.14
CA PRO A 279 26.49 -32.09 10.17
C PRO A 279 26.58 -31.26 11.46
N ASN A 280 27.71 -30.58 11.69
CA ASN A 280 27.95 -29.72 12.85
C ASN A 280 27.44 -28.28 12.67
N VAL A 281 26.99 -27.88 11.48
CA VAL A 281 26.55 -26.51 11.19
C VAL A 281 25.04 -26.49 10.93
N LYS A 282 24.31 -25.75 11.76
CA LYS A 282 22.86 -25.54 11.61
C LYS A 282 22.57 -24.11 11.19
N VAL A 283 21.92 -23.96 10.02
CA VAL A 283 21.48 -22.65 9.51
C VAL A 283 19.98 -22.50 9.76
N HIS A 284 19.59 -21.40 10.42
CA HIS A 284 18.19 -21.07 10.68
C HIS A 284 17.73 -19.89 9.81
N ALA A 285 16.48 -19.92 9.34
CA ALA A 285 15.92 -18.86 8.51
C ALA A 285 15.57 -17.57 9.27
N THR A 286 15.39 -17.67 10.59
CA THR A 286 14.98 -16.57 11.47
C THR A 286 15.88 -16.51 12.70
N ARG A 287 15.86 -15.36 13.39
CA ARG A 287 16.58 -15.16 14.64
C ARG A 287 16.09 -16.15 15.70
N ARG A 288 17.02 -16.81 16.40
CA ARG A 288 16.72 -17.65 17.57
C ARG A 288 16.38 -16.76 18.77
N THR A 289 15.17 -16.88 19.28
CA THR A 289 14.65 -16.22 20.48
C THR A 289 14.92 -17.09 21.72
N PRO A 290 14.82 -16.55 22.95
CA PRO A 290 14.92 -17.35 24.18
C PRO A 290 13.93 -18.52 24.21
N VAL A 291 12.68 -18.29 23.79
CA VAL A 291 11.63 -19.32 23.64
C VAL A 291 12.13 -20.50 22.81
N HIS A 292 12.82 -20.23 21.70
CA HIS A 292 13.34 -21.29 20.85
C HIS A 292 14.42 -22.13 21.56
N LYS A 293 15.27 -21.52 22.40
CA LYS A 293 16.26 -22.25 23.21
C LYS A 293 15.58 -23.13 24.26
N GLU A 294 14.55 -22.61 24.93
CA GLU A 294 13.78 -23.37 25.95
C GLU A 294 12.98 -24.50 25.32
N LYS A 295 12.49 -24.33 24.08
CA LYS A 295 11.88 -25.41 23.29
C LYS A 295 12.87 -26.50 22.92
N ASP A 296 14.10 -26.17 22.54
CA ASP A 296 15.14 -27.18 22.26
C ASP A 296 15.48 -28.00 23.52
N ILE A 297 15.48 -27.35 24.69
CA ILE A 297 15.73 -28.02 25.99
C ILE A 297 14.49 -28.81 26.45
N GLY A 298 13.29 -28.45 25.98
CA GLY A 298 12.01 -29.04 26.37
C GLY A 298 11.34 -28.37 27.58
N ARG A 299 11.99 -27.40 28.23
CA ARG A 299 11.46 -26.66 29.40
C ARG A 299 10.27 -25.77 29.08
N TRP A 300 10.13 -25.34 27.82
CA TRP A 300 9.05 -24.44 27.41
C TRP A 300 7.66 -24.98 27.72
N LYS A 301 7.45 -26.30 27.65
CA LYS A 301 6.15 -26.92 27.95
C LYS A 301 5.70 -26.63 29.39
N ILE A 302 6.62 -26.75 30.34
CA ILE A 302 6.35 -26.51 31.76
C ILE A 302 6.04 -25.03 31.99
N ILE A 303 6.81 -24.14 31.35
CA ILE A 303 6.60 -22.68 31.44
C ILE A 303 5.21 -22.32 30.89
N GLU A 304 4.83 -22.89 29.75
CA GLU A 304 3.53 -22.66 29.13
C GLU A 304 2.39 -23.13 30.04
N ASP A 305 2.48 -24.34 30.59
CA ASP A 305 1.50 -24.88 31.53
C ASP A 305 1.37 -24.02 32.80
N GLU A 306 2.50 -23.59 33.39
CA GLU A 306 2.51 -22.73 34.58
C GLU A 306 1.93 -21.33 34.31
N LEU A 307 2.20 -20.75 33.14
CA LEU A 307 1.64 -19.45 32.77
C LEU A 307 0.12 -19.56 32.58
N VAL A 308 -0.37 -20.63 31.94
CA VAL A 308 -1.81 -20.88 31.78
C VAL A 308 -2.48 -21.11 33.14
N LEU A 309 -1.86 -21.90 34.03
CA LEU A 309 -2.39 -22.14 35.39
C LEU A 309 -2.50 -20.87 36.23
N ARG A 310 -1.70 -19.84 35.92
CA ARG A 310 -1.71 -18.53 36.62
C ARG A 310 -2.49 -17.45 35.87
N ASP A 311 -3.22 -17.81 34.81
CA ASP A 311 -3.91 -16.88 33.92
C ASP A 311 -3.00 -15.77 33.36
N LEU A 312 -1.71 -16.09 33.14
CA LEU A 312 -0.72 -15.22 32.54
C LEU A 312 -0.60 -15.46 31.03
N PRO A 313 -0.32 -14.43 30.22
CA PRO A 313 -0.20 -14.58 28.77
C PRO A 313 1.07 -15.34 28.39
N VAL A 314 0.91 -16.45 27.64
CA VAL A 314 2.02 -17.27 27.12
C VAL A 314 2.88 -16.52 26.10
N PHE A 315 2.26 -15.69 25.25
CA PHE A 315 2.96 -14.85 24.27
C PHE A 315 2.51 -13.39 24.33
N GLY A 316 3.48 -12.48 24.34
CA GLY A 316 3.26 -11.04 24.26
C GLY A 316 2.85 -10.39 25.58
N SER A 317 2.76 -9.06 25.58
CA SER A 317 2.48 -8.25 26.76
C SER A 317 0.99 -7.98 26.98
N ARG A 318 0.09 -8.85 26.48
CA ARG A 318 -1.37 -8.65 26.65
C ARG A 318 -1.85 -9.13 28.03
N TYR A 319 -1.17 -8.71 29.08
CA TYR A 319 -1.77 -8.69 30.40
C TYR A 319 -2.34 -7.28 30.59
N GLN A 320 -3.67 -7.17 30.67
CA GLN A 320 -4.40 -5.89 30.72
C GLN A 320 -3.88 -4.98 31.85
N ASP A 321 -3.34 -5.56 32.93
CA ASP A 321 -2.90 -4.83 34.13
C ASP A 321 -1.37 -4.70 34.27
N SER A 322 -0.57 -5.07 33.26
CA SER A 322 0.90 -5.15 33.39
C SER A 322 1.59 -3.81 33.70
N LYS A 323 0.94 -2.67 33.41
CA LYS A 323 1.44 -1.35 33.76
C LYS A 323 0.98 -0.85 35.14
N GLU A 324 -0.09 -1.41 35.70
CA GLU A 324 -0.64 -0.97 36.98
C GLU A 324 -0.05 -1.73 38.16
N VAL A 325 0.24 -3.03 37.99
CA VAL A 325 0.75 -3.87 39.09
C VAL A 325 2.19 -3.52 39.50
N LEU A 326 3.03 -3.04 38.58
CA LEU A 326 4.41 -2.63 38.91
C LEU A 326 4.51 -1.35 39.76
N LYS A 327 3.41 -0.61 39.98
CA LYS A 327 3.39 0.53 40.92
C LYS A 327 3.03 0.13 42.34
N ASN A 328 2.39 -1.03 42.55
CA ASN A 328 1.87 -1.43 43.85
C ASN A 328 2.72 -2.48 44.57
N ASN A 329 3.71 -3.07 43.89
CA ASN A 329 4.70 -3.95 44.51
C ASN A 329 6.06 -3.25 44.60
N GLY A 330 6.06 -2.12 45.32
CA GLY A 330 7.25 -1.59 45.97
C GLY A 330 7.24 -2.09 47.42
N LEU A 331 7.78 -3.29 47.63
CA LEU A 331 8.33 -3.75 48.89
C LEU A 331 9.80 -4.10 48.66
#